data_AF-A0A833Y835-F1
#
_entry.id   AF-A0A833Y835-F1
#
_cell.length_a   1.000
_cell.length_b   1.000
_cell.length_c   1.000
_cell.angle_alpha   90.00
_cell.angle_beta   90.00
_cell.angle_gamma   90.00
#
_symmetry.space_group_name_H-M   'P 1'
#
loop_
_entity.id
_entity.type
_entity.pdbx_description
1 polymer ?
#
loop_
_entity_poly.entity_id
_entity_poly.type
_entity_poly.pdbx_seq_one_letter_code
_entity_poly.pdbx_strand_id
1 'polypeptide(L)'
;MISDQDENMLSFMIDLKVEKGNDYCKIMLLFCSNPYFRNDVIVKEYLITLTGPKASYSTPIQWHDHFEQEAYSRRHNNSGLNFFNWFSDHSLAGSDRIAEYICNDLWPNPLKYYMRKMAAGKGAEKRTGNN
;
A
#
# COMPACT_ATOMS: atom_id res chain seq x y z
N MET A 1 1.76 1.89 -9.28
CA MET A 1 0.87 0.76 -9.62
C MET A 1 1.25 -0.40 -8.72
N ILE A 2 0.33 -1.27 -8.37
CA ILE A 2 0.65 -2.49 -7.58
C ILE A 2 1.10 -3.56 -8.59
N SER A 3 2.28 -4.13 -8.38
CA SER A 3 2.81 -5.25 -9.17
C SER A 3 2.29 -6.60 -8.64
N ASP A 4 2.38 -7.67 -9.44
CA ASP A 4 1.98 -9.02 -9.00
C ASP A 4 2.68 -9.45 -7.71
N GLN A 5 3.96 -9.08 -7.57
CA GLN A 5 4.71 -9.37 -6.36
C GLN A 5 4.25 -8.52 -5.17
N ASP A 6 3.89 -7.24 -5.39
CA ASP A 6 3.28 -6.42 -4.34
C ASP A 6 1.94 -7.04 -3.91
N GLU A 7 1.12 -7.51 -4.85
CA GLU A 7 -0.16 -8.17 -4.57
C GLU A 7 0.06 -9.45 -3.76
N ASN A 8 1.05 -10.26 -4.11
CA ASN A 8 1.43 -11.45 -3.33
C ASN A 8 1.83 -11.09 -1.90
N MET A 9 2.64 -10.05 -1.70
CA MET A 9 3.02 -9.58 -0.36
C MET A 9 1.82 -9.01 0.41
N LEU A 10 1.00 -8.18 -0.24
CA LEU A 10 -0.20 -7.57 0.33
C LEU A 10 -1.31 -8.59 0.64
N SER A 11 -1.28 -9.78 0.03
CA SER A 11 -2.23 -10.85 0.34
C SER A 11 -2.12 -11.37 1.78
N PHE A 12 -0.96 -11.17 2.43
CA PHE A 12 -0.74 -11.49 3.84
C PHE A 12 -1.18 -10.36 4.79
N MET A 13 -1.65 -9.23 4.25
CA MET A 13 -2.17 -8.13 5.06
C MET A 13 -3.50 -8.55 5.68
N ILE A 14 -3.57 -8.52 7.00
CA ILE A 14 -4.78 -8.86 7.76
C ILE A 14 -5.63 -7.64 8.07
N ASP A 15 -5.02 -6.46 8.17
CA ASP A 15 -5.72 -5.23 8.51
C ASP A 15 -4.97 -4.01 7.98
N LEU A 16 -5.74 -2.98 7.66
CA LEU A 16 -5.26 -1.65 7.32
C LEU A 16 -5.84 -0.71 8.36
N LYS A 17 -5.00 0.04 9.07
CA LYS A 17 -5.45 1.09 9.99
C LYS A 17 -4.91 2.42 9.54
N VAL A 18 -5.72 3.46 9.66
CA VAL A 18 -5.26 4.84 9.44
C VAL A 18 -5.64 5.69 10.64
N GLU A 19 -4.63 6.35 11.20
CA GLU A 19 -4.75 7.38 12.23
C GLU A 19 -4.51 8.74 11.57
N LYS A 20 -5.44 9.68 11.72
CA LYS A 20 -5.37 10.98 11.06
C LYS A 20 -5.66 12.09 12.07
N GLY A 21 -4.74 13.06 12.14
CA GLY A 21 -4.90 14.31 12.87
C GLY A 21 -5.11 15.50 11.94
N ASN A 22 -4.98 16.70 12.48
CA ASN A 22 -5.08 17.94 11.71
C ASN A 22 -3.88 18.15 10.78
N ASP A 23 -2.72 17.66 11.19
CA ASP A 23 -1.41 17.90 10.56
C ASP A 23 -0.63 16.60 10.31
N TYR A 24 -1.27 15.44 10.41
CA TYR A 24 -0.63 14.18 10.08
C TYR A 24 -1.60 13.11 9.57
N CYS A 25 -1.08 12.18 8.77
CA CYS A 25 -1.72 10.91 8.47
C CYS A 25 -0.73 9.77 8.69
N LYS A 26 -1.16 8.74 9.41
CA LYS A 26 -0.37 7.56 9.71
C LYS A 26 -1.10 6.32 9.22
N ILE A 27 -0.49 5.65 8.26
CA ILE A 27 -0.98 4.43 7.62
C ILE A 27 -0.25 3.26 8.26
N MET A 28 -1.00 2.29 8.80
CA MET A 28 -0.49 1.11 9.45
C MET A 28 -1.00 -0.13 8.70
N LEU A 29 -0.09 -0.91 8.18
CA LEU A 29 -0.39 -2.16 7.48
C LEU A 29 -0.01 -3.31 8.40
N LEU A 30 -0.98 -4.12 8.79
CA LEU A 30 -0.80 -5.25 9.69
C LEU A 30 -0.74 -6.53 8.86
N PHE A 31 0.26 -7.35 9.09
CA PHE A 31 0.52 -8.58 8.37
C PHE A 31 0.46 -9.78 9.31
N CYS A 32 0.00 -10.91 8.77
CA CYS A 32 0.30 -12.20 9.39
C CYS A 32 1.71 -12.66 8.96
N SER A 33 2.18 -13.74 9.58
CA SER A 33 3.43 -14.40 9.20
C SER A 33 3.44 -14.67 7.70
N ASN A 34 4.49 -14.19 7.01
CA ASN A 34 4.64 -14.28 5.56
C ASN A 34 6.10 -14.59 5.21
N PRO A 35 6.41 -15.11 4.01
CA PRO A 35 7.76 -15.53 3.66
C PRO A 35 8.70 -14.36 3.32
N TYR A 36 8.19 -13.12 3.18
CA TYR A 36 8.94 -12.00 2.59
C TYR A 36 9.69 -11.15 3.61
N PHE A 37 9.04 -10.80 4.72
CA PHE A 37 9.62 -9.97 5.77
C PHE A 37 9.06 -10.30 7.15
N ARG A 38 9.81 -9.92 8.20
CA ARG A 38 9.52 -10.25 9.61
C ARG A 38 8.54 -9.30 10.29
N ASN A 39 8.25 -8.14 9.72
CA ASN A 39 7.38 -7.15 10.34
C ASN A 39 5.93 -7.65 10.46
N ASP A 40 5.39 -7.65 11.68
CA ASP A 40 3.94 -7.80 11.90
C ASP A 40 3.18 -6.52 11.55
N VAL A 41 3.83 -5.36 11.71
CA VAL A 41 3.28 -4.05 11.39
C VAL A 41 4.34 -3.20 10.71
N ILE A 42 3.98 -2.60 9.58
CA ILE A 42 4.78 -1.53 8.96
C ILE A 42 3.94 -0.25 8.93
N VAL A 43 4.58 0.86 9.29
CA VAL A 43 3.92 2.15 9.41
C VAL A 43 4.52 3.14 8.43
N LYS A 44 3.66 3.88 7.73
CA LYS A 44 4.05 5.06 6.98
C LYS A 44 3.32 6.29 7.49
N GLU A 45 4.07 7.27 7.93
CA GLU A 45 3.58 8.51 8.51
C GLU A 45 3.92 9.70 7.62
N TYR A 46 2.98 10.62 7.53
CA TYR A 46 3.07 11.86 6.78
C TYR A 46 2.75 13.02 7.70
N LEU A 47 3.64 14.01 7.73
CA LEU A 47 3.37 15.30 8.34
C LEU A 47 2.87 16.25 7.26
N ILE A 48 1.68 16.81 7.47
CA ILE A 48 0.97 17.66 6.52
C ILE A 48 0.82 19.04 7.15
N THR A 49 1.17 20.08 6.40
CA THR A 49 0.96 21.48 6.79
C THR A 49 -0.05 22.14 5.87
N LEU A 50 -0.49 23.36 6.21
CA LEU A 50 -1.37 24.16 5.34
C LEU A 50 -0.79 24.40 3.94
N THR A 51 0.55 24.37 3.82
CA THR A 51 1.27 24.54 2.55
C THR A 51 1.55 23.22 1.82
N GLY A 52 1.09 22.09 2.36
CA GLY A 52 1.27 20.75 1.79
C GLY A 52 2.11 19.81 2.67
N PRO A 53 2.44 18.62 2.14
CA PRO A 53 3.27 17.62 2.82
C PRO A 53 4.66 18.17 3.18
N LYS A 54 5.09 17.93 4.42
CA LYS A 54 6.34 18.45 4.99
C LYS A 54 7.39 17.37 5.20
N ALA A 55 6.98 16.17 5.58
CA ALA A 55 7.88 15.04 5.81
C ALA A 55 7.13 13.72 5.69
N SER A 56 7.86 12.67 5.35
CA SER A 56 7.38 11.29 5.37
C SER A 56 8.38 10.39 6.09
N TYR A 57 7.86 9.47 6.91
CA TYR A 57 8.64 8.49 7.66
C TYR A 57 8.03 7.12 7.45
N SER A 58 8.88 6.11 7.24
CA SER A 58 8.43 4.74 7.05
C SER A 58 9.22 3.78 7.91
N THR A 59 8.55 2.79 8.49
CA THR A 59 9.20 1.70 9.21
C THR A 59 10.15 0.96 8.25
N PRO A 60 11.42 0.74 8.59
CA PRO A 60 12.28 -0.11 7.79
C PRO A 60 11.71 -1.53 7.69
N ILE A 61 11.56 -2.03 6.46
CA ILE A 61 11.10 -3.40 6.23
C ILE A 61 12.25 -4.37 6.53
N GLN A 62 11.99 -5.32 7.42
CA GLN A 62 12.92 -6.36 7.86
C GLN A 62 12.79 -7.58 6.94
N TRP A 63 13.33 -7.44 5.73
CA TRP A 63 13.34 -8.51 4.73
C TRP A 63 14.00 -9.78 5.27
N HIS A 64 13.49 -10.94 4.85
CA HIS A 64 14.22 -12.19 5.03
C HIS A 64 15.42 -12.24 4.09
N ASP A 65 16.45 -12.99 4.47
CA ASP A 65 17.78 -12.97 3.85
C ASP A 65 17.74 -13.26 2.33
N HIS A 66 16.81 -14.13 1.91
CA HIS A 66 16.61 -14.49 0.49
C HIS A 66 15.90 -13.38 -0.33
N PHE A 67 15.21 -12.45 0.31
CA PHE A 67 14.53 -11.32 -0.32
C PHE A 67 15.27 -9.99 -0.16
N GLU A 68 16.30 -9.92 0.68
CA GLU A 68 17.04 -8.69 0.96
C GLU A 68 17.75 -8.15 -0.30
N GLN A 69 18.44 -9.04 -1.05
CA GLN A 69 19.12 -8.66 -2.30
C GLN A 69 18.14 -8.19 -3.38
N GLU A 70 16.97 -8.84 -3.46
CA GLU A 70 15.91 -8.46 -4.38
C GLU A 70 15.30 -7.11 -4.00
N ALA A 71 14.99 -6.89 -2.73
CA ALA A 71 14.49 -5.62 -2.23
C ALA A 71 15.48 -4.47 -2.48
N TYR A 72 16.76 -4.70 -2.24
CA TYR A 72 17.82 -3.73 -2.55
C TYR A 72 17.85 -3.41 -4.05
N SER A 73 17.87 -4.46 -4.90
CA SER A 73 17.88 -4.29 -6.35
C SER A 73 16.64 -3.54 -6.84
N ARG A 74 15.45 -3.80 -6.27
CA ARG A 74 14.21 -3.10 -6.64
C ARG A 74 14.22 -1.63 -6.23
N ARG A 75 14.86 -1.29 -5.12
CA ARG A 75 15.00 0.11 -4.68
C ARG A 75 15.91 0.93 -5.60
N HIS A 76 16.94 0.29 -6.16
CA HIS A 76 18.00 1.00 -6.91
C HIS A 76 17.93 0.84 -8.44
N ASN A 77 17.43 -0.28 -8.94
CA ASN A 77 17.48 -0.64 -10.36
C ASN A 77 16.09 -0.72 -11.01
N ASN A 78 15.00 -0.75 -10.24
CA ASN A 78 13.65 -0.82 -10.77
C ASN A 78 13.03 0.59 -10.75
N SER A 79 12.97 1.24 -11.92
CA SER A 79 12.34 2.54 -12.12
C SER A 79 10.80 2.50 -12.07
N GLY A 80 10.21 1.31 -11.91
CA GLY A 80 8.77 1.13 -11.78
C GLY A 80 8.23 1.58 -10.41
N LEU A 81 7.16 2.38 -10.42
CA LEU A 81 6.37 2.71 -9.23
C LEU A 81 5.65 1.46 -8.70
N ASN A 82 6.27 0.71 -7.79
CA ASN A 82 5.67 -0.40 -7.04
C ASN A 82 5.36 0.01 -5.58
N PHE A 83 4.47 -0.73 -4.90
CA PHE A 83 3.93 -0.32 -3.60
C PHE A 83 5.02 -0.23 -2.52
N PHE A 84 5.92 -1.21 -2.43
CA PHE A 84 6.95 -1.21 -1.38
C PHE A 84 8.11 -0.24 -1.65
N ASN A 85 8.35 0.14 -2.90
CA ASN A 85 9.22 1.27 -3.24
C ASN A 85 8.60 2.59 -2.80
N TRP A 86 7.30 2.81 -3.09
CA TRP A 86 6.57 3.95 -2.53
C TRP A 86 6.64 3.94 -1.01
N PHE A 87 6.41 2.80 -0.37
CA PHE A 87 6.45 2.69 1.08
C PHE A 87 7.84 3.02 1.65
N SER A 88 8.92 2.59 1.01
CA SER A 88 10.28 2.83 1.50
C SER A 88 10.83 4.22 1.12
N ASP A 89 10.18 4.93 0.21
CA ASP A 89 10.61 6.26 -0.21
C ASP A 89 10.17 7.33 0.78
N HIS A 90 11.11 8.16 1.21
CA HIS A 90 10.85 9.30 2.09
C HIS A 90 10.77 10.62 1.31
N SER A 91 10.94 10.57 -0.02
CA SER A 91 10.78 11.74 -0.87
C SER A 91 9.31 12.15 -0.93
N LEU A 92 9.08 13.46 -0.86
CA LEU A 92 7.76 14.08 -1.03
C LEU A 92 7.41 14.24 -2.52
N ALA A 93 8.31 13.88 -3.43
CA ALA A 93 8.12 14.04 -4.87
C ALA A 93 7.24 12.91 -5.41
N GLY A 94 5.92 13.08 -5.38
CA GLY A 94 4.96 12.17 -6.02
C GLY A 94 4.54 10.95 -5.20
N SER A 95 5.16 10.69 -4.05
CA SER A 95 4.73 9.64 -3.10
C SER A 95 3.42 10.01 -2.37
N ASP A 96 3.03 11.28 -2.40
CA ASP A 96 1.84 11.75 -1.68
C ASP A 96 0.52 11.21 -2.26
N ARG A 97 0.46 10.88 -3.56
CA ARG A 97 -0.80 10.46 -4.18
C ARG A 97 -1.35 9.17 -3.59
N ILE A 98 -0.50 8.17 -3.33
CA ILE A 98 -0.96 6.90 -2.74
C ILE A 98 -1.44 7.13 -1.30
N ALA A 99 -0.73 7.96 -0.53
CA ALA A 99 -1.14 8.34 0.81
C ALA A 99 -2.46 9.10 0.81
N GLU A 100 -2.64 10.06 -0.11
CA GLU A 100 -3.90 10.79 -0.29
C GLU A 100 -5.05 9.85 -0.60
N TYR A 101 -4.87 8.89 -1.51
CA TYR A 101 -5.90 7.89 -1.80
C TYR A 101 -6.23 7.04 -0.57
N ILE A 102 -5.22 6.58 0.18
CA ILE A 102 -5.46 5.77 1.37
C ILE A 102 -6.17 6.60 2.45
N CYS A 103 -5.61 7.76 2.83
CA CYS A 103 -6.07 8.57 3.95
C CYS A 103 -7.39 9.30 3.68
N ASN A 104 -7.60 9.82 2.47
CA ASN A 104 -8.71 10.74 2.18
C ASN A 104 -9.87 10.10 1.39
N ASP A 105 -9.65 8.97 0.71
CA ASP A 105 -10.66 8.36 -0.15
C ASP A 105 -11.00 6.92 0.28
N LEU A 106 -10.00 6.05 0.40
CA LEU A 106 -10.19 4.66 0.78
C LEU A 106 -10.63 4.54 2.25
N TRP A 107 -9.89 5.13 3.19
CA TRP A 107 -10.12 4.95 4.62
C TRP A 107 -11.50 5.44 5.11
N PRO A 108 -12.02 6.60 4.65
CA PRO A 108 -13.35 7.03 5.09
C PRO A 108 -14.49 6.11 4.65
N ASN A 109 -14.33 5.37 3.54
CA ASN A 109 -15.33 4.45 3.04
C ASN A 109 -14.73 3.29 2.20
N PRO A 110 -14.09 2.31 2.84
CA PRO A 110 -13.46 1.20 2.12
C PRO A 110 -14.50 0.28 1.47
N LEU A 111 -15.70 0.23 2.02
CA LEU A 111 -16.80 -0.62 1.53
C LEU A 111 -17.21 -0.26 0.10
N LYS A 112 -17.17 1.03 -0.26
CA LYS A 112 -17.44 1.51 -1.63
C LYS A 112 -16.57 0.80 -2.67
N TYR A 113 -15.29 0.59 -2.35
CA TYR A 113 -14.33 -0.05 -3.25
C TYR A 113 -14.54 -1.55 -3.33
N TYR A 114 -14.79 -2.18 -2.18
CA TYR A 114 -15.10 -3.61 -2.12
C TYR A 114 -16.36 -3.96 -2.93
N MET A 115 -17.44 -3.19 -2.75
CA MET A 115 -18.71 -3.40 -3.46
C MET A 115 -18.57 -3.19 -4.96
N ARG A 116 -17.79 -2.18 -5.38
CA ARG A 116 -17.50 -1.95 -6.81
C ARG A 116 -16.78 -3.16 -7.44
N LYS A 117 -15.79 -3.75 -6.75
CA LYS A 117 -15.10 -4.96 -7.22
C LYS A 117 -16.06 -6.14 -7.33
N MET A 118 -16.92 -6.34 -6.34
CA MET A 118 -17.92 -7.41 -6.35
C MET A 118 -18.97 -7.26 -7.46
N ALA A 119 -19.43 -6.04 -7.71
CA ALA A 119 -20.40 -5.75 -8.77
C ALA A 119 -19.79 -5.99 -10.17
N ALA A 120 -18.51 -5.65 -10.37
CA ALA A 120 -17.79 -5.92 -11.62
C ALA A 120 -17.61 -7.43 -11.87
N GLY A 121 -17.34 -8.23 -10.83
CA GLY A 121 -17.24 -9.69 -10.95
C GLY A 121 -18.56 -10.37 -11.34
N LYS A 122 -19.70 -9.89 -10.80
CA LYS A 122 -21.03 -10.44 -11.12
C LYS A 122 -21.54 -10.09 -12.52
N GLY A 123 -20.95 -9.08 -13.18
CA GLY A 123 -21.29 -8.70 -14.55
C GLY A 123 -20.64 -9.59 -15.62
N ALA A 124 -19.53 -10.28 -15.29
CA ALA A 124 -18.78 -11.11 -16.23
C ALA A 124 -19.36 -12.53 -16.39
N GLU A 125 -20.21 -12.97 -15.45
CA GLU A 125 -20.71 -14.36 -15.39
C GLU A 125 -22.03 -14.59 -16.15
N LYS A 126 -22.55 -13.59 -16.87
CA LYS A 126 -23.85 -13.67 -17.58
C LYS A 126 -23.76 -13.60 -19.11
N ARG A 127 -22.64 -13.98 -19.72
CA ARG A 127 -22.51 -14.02 -21.20
C ARG A 127 -21.79 -15.26 -21.74
N THR A 128 -22.05 -16.43 -21.19
CA THR A 128 -21.81 -17.71 -21.89
C THR A 128 -22.86 -18.71 -21.44
N GLY A 129 -23.98 -18.75 -22.16
CA GLY A 129 -25.04 -19.73 -21.91
C GLY A 129 -26.39 -19.22 -22.40
N ASN A 130 -26.66 -19.36 -23.70
CA ASN A 130 -27.83 -20.11 -24.16
C ASN A 130 -27.93 -20.07 -25.70
N ASN A 131 -27.89 -21.30 -26.24
CA ASN A 131 -28.58 -21.87 -27.41
C ASN A 131 -28.69 -21.06 -28.70
#